data_AF-A0A812M2J6-F1
#
_entry.id   AF-A0A812M2J6-F1
#
_cell.length_a   1.000
_cell.length_b   1.000
_cell.length_c   1.000
_cell.angle_alpha   90.00
_cell.angle_beta   90.00
_cell.angle_gamma   90.00
#
_symmetry.space_group_name_H-M   'P 1'
#
loop_
_entity.id
_entity.type
_entity.pdbx_description
1 polymer ?
#
loop_
_entity_poly.entity_id
_entity_poly.type
_entity_poly.pdbx_seq_one_letter_code
_entity_poly.pdbx_strand_id
1 'polypeptide(L)'
;CLEGDKSSELSAGFLDQGWVQIFLRSAGVGTSVFGVDCEGLLDLGTFDTSLVGSKLRNAGWASNEVDIAAVAFWDRALTWEELATPLPAAAPAPPLPDGPPQKHICGQVTDLTGEPLKDVSIKWKTGGCMSDGEGAFEALLEDAETDVPEDGSQASASSSWSCVSFECEGFAPTSVRTSLASVQSITVALRKLSAASTMDMSEGGMVMDPASGSSVTVPPHSLVYADGSPVTGPVTVSLSVIDATDPASLASMPGDFSAVGADGESVMLESLGAAWIGAVDAKGEALEVCEDSPGFTLDIHTTARANAAKLGVTPEMWSFDEASGKWQLEVSDMAIN
;
A
#
# COMPACT_ATOMS: atom_id res chain seq x y z
N CYS A 1 5.59 -38.47 -15.02
CA CYS A 1 6.45 -39.67 -15.12
C CYS A 1 7.22 -39.63 -16.44
N LEU A 2 8.47 -39.15 -16.46
CA LEU A 2 9.31 -39.25 -17.66
C LEU A 2 9.97 -40.63 -17.66
N GLU A 3 9.29 -41.62 -18.23
CA GLU A 3 9.95 -42.84 -18.69
C GLU A 3 10.74 -42.52 -19.96
N GLY A 4 12.07 -42.55 -19.85
CA GLY A 4 12.96 -42.43 -21.00
C GLY A 4 14.25 -41.70 -20.68
N ASP A 5 15.20 -42.45 -20.13
CA ASP A 5 16.67 -42.30 -20.20
C ASP A 5 17.24 -41.03 -20.86
N LYS A 6 17.01 -39.87 -20.24
CA LYS A 6 17.65 -38.59 -20.57
C LYS A 6 18.26 -37.89 -19.35
N SER A 7 18.58 -38.64 -18.29
CA SER A 7 19.30 -38.08 -17.14
C SER A 7 20.71 -37.59 -17.50
N SER A 8 21.26 -38.02 -18.64
CA SER A 8 22.58 -37.67 -19.13
C SER A 8 22.65 -36.36 -19.93
N GLU A 9 21.52 -35.72 -20.27
CA GLU A 9 21.52 -34.43 -21.02
C GLU A 9 21.37 -33.18 -20.13
N LEU A 10 21.13 -33.33 -18.82
CA LEU A 10 21.07 -32.19 -17.89
C LEU A 10 22.43 -31.83 -17.26
N SER A 11 23.48 -32.62 -17.52
CA SER A 11 24.75 -32.55 -16.79
C SER A 11 25.79 -31.57 -17.36
N ALA A 12 25.49 -30.79 -18.40
CA ALA A 12 26.51 -29.94 -19.05
C ALA A 12 26.30 -28.42 -18.91
N GLY A 13 25.24 -27.95 -18.25
CA GLY A 13 24.88 -26.52 -18.32
C GLY A 13 25.11 -25.66 -17.08
N PHE A 14 25.13 -26.22 -15.86
CA PHE A 14 24.85 -25.43 -14.66
C PHE A 14 25.71 -25.75 -13.43
N LEU A 15 26.84 -26.43 -13.60
CA LEU A 15 27.65 -26.97 -12.49
C LEU A 15 28.58 -25.96 -11.79
N ASP A 16 28.27 -24.65 -11.79
CA ASP A 16 29.16 -23.67 -11.11
C ASP A 16 28.44 -22.63 -10.24
N GLN A 17 27.17 -22.86 -9.90
CA GLN A 17 26.49 -22.08 -8.87
C GLN A 17 25.72 -23.02 -7.94
N GLY A 18 25.74 -22.73 -6.63
CA GLY A 18 25.24 -23.61 -5.57
C GLY A 18 23.72 -23.79 -5.56
N TRP A 19 23.19 -24.46 -6.58
CA TRP A 19 21.78 -24.78 -6.72
C TRP A 19 21.49 -26.16 -6.11
N VAL A 20 20.42 -26.23 -5.31
CA VAL A 20 19.86 -27.50 -4.82
C VAL A 20 18.51 -27.72 -5.52
N GLN A 21 18.36 -28.84 -6.22
CA GLN A 21 17.10 -29.24 -6.83
C GLN A 21 16.26 -30.04 -5.85
N ILE A 22 15.02 -29.62 -5.62
CA ILE A 22 14.11 -30.33 -4.71
C ILE A 22 13.06 -31.11 -5.50
N PHE A 23 12.90 -32.38 -5.15
CA PHE A 23 11.91 -33.30 -5.69
C PHE A 23 10.88 -33.65 -4.62
N LEU A 24 9.60 -33.54 -4.98
CA LEU A 24 8.48 -33.94 -4.12
C LEU A 24 7.89 -35.25 -4.64
N ARG A 25 7.75 -36.24 -3.75
CA ARG A 25 7.11 -37.52 -4.08
C ARG A 25 6.01 -37.83 -3.06
N SER A 26 4.80 -38.05 -3.54
CA SER A 26 3.71 -38.60 -2.73
C SER A 26 4.14 -39.96 -2.15
N ALA A 27 4.04 -40.12 -0.83
CA ALA A 27 4.43 -41.31 -0.11
C ALA A 27 3.40 -41.64 0.98
N GLY A 28 2.36 -42.40 0.62
CA GLY A 28 1.46 -43.16 1.51
C GLY A 28 0.72 -42.40 2.61
N VAL A 29 1.44 -41.82 3.56
CA VAL A 29 0.96 -41.02 4.68
C VAL A 29 1.37 -39.54 4.61
N GLY A 30 2.19 -39.13 3.65
CA GLY A 30 2.58 -37.72 3.46
C GLY A 30 3.30 -37.47 2.13
N THR A 31 4.00 -36.34 2.03
CA THR A 31 4.86 -36.02 0.87
C THR A 31 6.32 -36.11 1.31
N SER A 32 7.09 -37.00 0.66
CA SER A 32 8.54 -37.10 0.85
C SER A 32 9.25 -36.05 -0.01
N VAL A 33 10.27 -35.40 0.56
CA VAL A 33 11.03 -34.33 -0.07
C VAL A 33 12.49 -34.79 -0.21
N PHE A 34 13.04 -34.70 -1.41
CA PHE A 34 14.45 -35.02 -1.68
C PHE A 34 15.15 -33.78 -2.23
N GLY A 35 16.32 -33.43 -1.71
CA GLY A 35 17.21 -32.43 -2.30
C GLY A 35 18.31 -33.12 -3.12
N VAL A 36 18.75 -32.52 -4.21
CA VAL A 36 19.97 -32.91 -4.94
C VAL A 36 20.84 -31.69 -5.10
N ASP A 37 22.05 -31.76 -4.55
CA ASP A 37 23.08 -30.74 -4.72
C ASP A 37 24.32 -31.31 -5.43
N CYS A 38 25.44 -30.59 -5.39
CA CYS A 38 26.69 -31.03 -5.99
C CYS A 38 27.32 -32.27 -5.29
N GLU A 39 26.86 -32.65 -4.10
CA GLU A 39 27.33 -33.82 -3.34
C GLU A 39 26.40 -35.04 -3.47
N GLY A 40 25.16 -34.86 -3.92
CA GLY A 40 24.25 -35.95 -4.32
C GLY A 40 22.83 -35.83 -3.77
N LEU A 41 22.09 -36.94 -3.78
CA LEU A 41 20.70 -37.00 -3.32
C LEU A 41 20.63 -37.06 -1.78
N LEU A 42 20.00 -36.06 -1.17
CA LEU A 42 19.73 -35.93 0.25
C LEU A 42 18.23 -36.13 0.53
N ASP A 43 17.87 -37.09 1.39
CA ASP A 43 16.48 -37.27 1.84
C ASP A 43 16.18 -36.25 2.96
N LEU A 44 15.27 -35.32 2.69
CA LEU A 44 14.91 -34.22 3.58
C LEU A 44 13.71 -34.56 4.48
N GLY A 45 13.15 -35.76 4.35
CA GLY A 45 12.08 -36.27 5.21
C GLY A 45 10.69 -36.25 4.58
N THR A 46 9.68 -36.68 5.35
CA THR A 46 8.27 -36.76 4.92
C THR A 46 7.41 -35.89 5.84
N PHE A 47 6.58 -35.05 5.24
CA PHE A 47 5.75 -34.08 5.95
C PHE A 47 4.25 -34.34 5.69
N ASP A 48 3.44 -34.10 6.72
CA ASP A 48 1.97 -34.16 6.64
C ASP A 48 1.43 -32.90 5.97
N THR A 49 0.68 -33.05 4.87
CA THR A 49 0.06 -31.93 4.15
C THR A 49 -1.45 -32.16 4.04
N SER A 50 -2.24 -31.21 4.56
CA SER A 50 -3.71 -31.28 4.52
C SER A 50 -4.29 -30.27 3.55
N LEU A 51 -4.99 -30.76 2.52
CA LEU A 51 -5.81 -29.96 1.60
C LEU A 51 -7.25 -29.86 2.15
N VAL A 52 -7.44 -29.10 3.23
CA VAL A 52 -8.79 -28.75 3.71
C VAL A 52 -9.24 -27.46 3.03
N GLY A 53 -10.26 -27.58 2.17
CA GLY A 53 -11.03 -26.43 1.64
C GLY A 53 -11.38 -26.47 0.15
N SER A 54 -10.73 -27.30 -0.68
CA SER A 54 -11.01 -27.28 -2.12
C SER A 54 -12.26 -28.09 -2.47
N LYS A 55 -13.36 -27.41 -2.83
CA LYS A 55 -14.51 -27.98 -3.55
C LYS A 55 -14.15 -28.30 -5.02
N LEU A 56 -13.11 -29.09 -5.24
CA LEU A 56 -12.88 -29.72 -6.55
C LEU A 56 -13.98 -30.77 -6.76
N ARG A 57 -15.07 -30.36 -7.41
CA ARG A 57 -16.22 -31.23 -7.73
C ARG A 57 -16.05 -32.03 -9.03
N ASN A 58 -14.88 -32.01 -9.66
CA ASN A 58 -14.51 -33.01 -10.66
C ASN A 58 -13.00 -33.02 -10.88
N ALA A 59 -12.38 -34.19 -10.74
CA ALA A 59 -11.01 -34.44 -11.19
C ALA A 59 -10.99 -35.78 -11.92
N GLY A 60 -11.04 -35.70 -13.23
CA GLY A 60 -10.73 -36.78 -14.16
C GLY A 60 -9.84 -36.21 -15.27
N TRP A 61 -8.62 -36.69 -15.55
CA TRP A 61 -8.45 -37.43 -16.80
C TRP A 61 -9.22 -38.75 -16.80
N ALA A 62 -9.62 -39.33 -15.68
CA ALA A 62 -8.63 -39.87 -14.77
C ALA A 62 -7.67 -38.91 -14.02
N SER A 63 -6.38 -39.16 -13.91
CA SER A 63 -5.48 -38.64 -12.86
C SER A 63 -4.54 -37.45 -13.25
N ASN A 64 -5.00 -36.20 -13.30
CA ASN A 64 -4.13 -35.07 -13.69
C ASN A 64 -2.77 -35.10 -12.95
N GLU A 65 -1.69 -35.32 -13.70
CA GLU A 65 -0.32 -35.17 -13.22
C GLU A 65 0.01 -33.68 -13.41
N VAL A 66 0.29 -32.97 -12.31
CA VAL A 66 0.72 -31.58 -12.36
C VAL A 66 2.23 -31.61 -12.43
N ASP A 67 2.77 -31.38 -13.63
CA ASP A 67 4.20 -31.12 -13.81
C ASP A 67 4.47 -29.66 -13.38
N ILE A 68 5.03 -29.51 -12.19
CA ILE A 68 5.58 -28.23 -11.73
C ILE A 68 6.98 -28.12 -12.32
N ALA A 69 7.14 -27.33 -13.39
CA ALA A 69 8.40 -27.23 -14.13
C ALA A 69 9.52 -26.50 -13.37
N ALA A 70 9.19 -25.63 -12.41
CA ALA A 70 10.14 -25.07 -11.45
C ALA A 70 9.40 -24.38 -10.30
N VAL A 71 9.91 -24.54 -9.08
CA VAL A 71 9.64 -23.60 -7.98
C VAL A 71 10.99 -23.03 -7.58
N ALA A 72 11.18 -21.72 -7.77
CA ALA A 72 12.38 -21.04 -7.33
C ALA A 72 12.21 -20.61 -5.87
N PHE A 73 13.10 -21.06 -5.01
CA PHE A 73 13.26 -20.54 -3.65
C PHE A 73 14.59 -19.79 -3.59
N TRP A 74 14.57 -18.57 -3.07
CA TRP A 74 15.78 -17.84 -2.71
C TRP A 74 16.09 -18.13 -1.24
N ASP A 75 17.15 -18.89 -1.01
CA ASP A 75 17.83 -18.94 0.29
C ASP A 75 19.24 -18.42 0.08
N ARG A 76 19.59 -17.35 0.78
CA ARG A 76 20.98 -16.96 0.97
C ARG A 76 21.34 -17.28 2.40
N ALA A 77 22.13 -18.33 2.59
CA ALA A 77 22.82 -18.57 3.84
C ALA A 77 23.92 -17.50 4.01
N LEU A 78 23.72 -16.57 4.95
CA LEU A 78 24.76 -15.66 5.39
C LEU A 78 25.79 -16.44 6.20
N THR A 79 27.07 -16.32 5.87
CA THR A 79 28.16 -16.88 6.68
C THR A 79 28.20 -16.22 8.06
N TRP A 80 28.77 -16.91 9.05
CA TRP A 80 28.98 -16.28 10.36
C TRP A 80 29.89 -15.05 10.26
N GLU A 81 30.76 -14.97 9.25
CA GLU A 81 31.61 -13.81 8.98
C GLU A 81 30.83 -12.62 8.39
N GLU A 82 29.82 -12.89 7.54
CA GLU A 82 28.86 -11.86 7.06
C GLU A 82 27.90 -11.39 8.17
N LEU A 83 27.48 -12.30 9.06
CA LEU A 83 26.68 -11.98 10.25
C LEU A 83 27.49 -11.33 11.37
N ALA A 84 28.79 -11.62 11.44
CA ALA A 84 29.73 -11.11 12.44
C ALA A 84 30.66 -10.03 11.89
N THR A 85 30.20 -9.23 10.92
CA THR A 85 30.78 -7.89 10.79
C THR A 85 30.52 -7.20 12.12
N PRO A 86 31.53 -6.93 12.95
CA PRO A 86 31.29 -6.20 14.18
C PRO A 86 30.71 -4.86 13.73
N LEU A 87 29.50 -4.53 14.18
CA LEU A 87 29.08 -3.13 14.21
C LEU A 87 30.29 -2.37 14.78
N PRO A 88 30.79 -1.32 14.10
CA PRO A 88 31.76 -0.43 14.73
C PRO A 88 31.23 -0.15 16.12
N ALA A 89 32.05 -0.43 17.14
CA ALA A 89 31.62 -0.28 18.53
C ALA A 89 30.86 1.03 18.62
N ALA A 90 29.56 0.95 18.99
CA ALA A 90 28.70 2.11 19.02
C ALA A 90 29.50 3.20 19.71
N ALA A 91 29.71 4.31 19.00
CA ALA A 91 30.30 5.48 19.62
C ALA A 91 29.57 5.66 20.97
N PRO A 92 30.29 5.87 22.09
CA PRO A 92 29.65 5.97 23.39
C PRO A 92 28.46 6.89 23.21
N ALA A 93 27.26 6.36 23.52
CA ALA A 93 26.02 7.08 23.27
C ALA A 93 26.26 8.51 23.76
N PRO A 94 26.10 9.53 22.90
CA PRO A 94 26.21 10.89 23.37
C PRO A 94 25.34 10.98 24.62
N PRO A 95 25.84 11.60 25.71
CA PRO A 95 25.09 11.68 26.95
C PRO A 95 23.66 12.06 26.58
N LEU A 96 22.70 11.26 27.08
CA LEU A 96 21.28 11.50 26.84
C LEU A 96 21.08 13.02 26.96
N PRO A 97 20.59 13.70 25.91
CA PRO A 97 20.37 15.13 26.02
C PRO A 97 19.56 15.36 27.29
N ASP A 98 20.07 16.22 28.18
CA ASP A 98 19.37 16.59 29.40
C ASP A 98 18.10 17.34 28.97
N GLY A 99 17.02 16.59 28.78
CA GLY A 99 15.76 17.08 28.26
C GLY A 99 14.76 15.95 28.04
N PRO A 100 13.45 16.22 28.12
CA PRO A 100 12.43 15.23 27.79
C PRO A 100 12.64 14.72 26.35
N PRO A 101 12.33 13.43 26.05
CA PRO A 101 12.42 12.90 24.70
C PRO A 101 11.58 13.76 23.76
N GLN A 102 12.23 14.43 22.81
CA GLN A 102 11.52 15.23 21.81
C GLN A 102 10.84 14.30 20.82
N LYS A 103 9.54 14.51 20.59
CA LYS A 103 8.77 13.78 19.58
C LYS A 103 9.21 14.28 18.22
N HIS A 104 9.83 13.39 17.46
CA HIS A 104 10.57 13.77 16.26
C HIS A 104 10.19 12.85 15.11
N ILE A 105 9.87 13.43 13.96
CA ILE A 105 9.65 12.72 12.72
C ILE A 105 10.66 13.20 11.69
N CYS A 106 11.30 12.26 11.02
CA CYS A 106 12.12 12.56 9.87
C CYS A 106 11.81 11.55 8.76
N GLY A 107 12.28 11.82 7.57
CA GLY A 107 11.98 10.93 6.46
C GLY A 107 12.43 11.46 5.11
N GLN A 108 12.00 10.72 4.10
CA GLN A 108 12.22 11.08 2.70
C GLN A 108 10.91 10.97 1.93
N VAL A 109 10.68 11.94 1.05
CA VAL A 109 9.58 11.92 0.08
C VAL A 109 10.15 11.65 -1.30
N THR A 110 9.58 10.67 -2.00
CA THR A 110 9.97 10.30 -3.37
C THR A 110 8.76 10.24 -4.29
N ASP A 111 8.97 10.11 -5.59
CA ASP A 111 7.94 9.59 -6.48
C ASP A 111 7.95 8.05 -6.52
N LEU A 112 7.09 7.44 -7.36
CA LEU A 112 6.99 5.98 -7.47
C LEU A 112 8.23 5.31 -8.08
N THR A 113 9.10 6.07 -8.74
CA THR A 113 10.37 5.56 -9.28
C THR A 113 11.51 5.64 -8.27
N GLY A 114 11.26 6.25 -7.11
CA GLY A 114 12.25 6.49 -6.06
C GLY A 114 13.02 7.80 -6.24
N GLU A 115 12.65 8.66 -7.19
CA GLU A 115 13.26 9.98 -7.33
C GLU A 115 12.82 10.88 -6.16
N PRO A 116 13.76 11.57 -5.48
CA PRO A 116 13.42 12.44 -4.37
C PRO A 116 12.61 13.66 -4.81
N LEU A 117 11.64 14.07 -3.99
CA LEU A 117 10.77 15.21 -4.26
C LEU A 117 11.09 16.39 -3.35
N LYS A 118 11.48 17.51 -3.95
CA LYS A 118 11.76 18.79 -3.29
C LYS A 118 10.48 19.62 -3.11
N ASP A 119 10.49 20.48 -2.09
CA ASP A 119 9.43 21.46 -1.81
C ASP A 119 8.05 20.81 -1.55
N VAL A 120 8.05 19.55 -1.11
CA VAL A 120 6.84 18.87 -0.64
C VAL A 120 6.41 19.53 0.65
N SER A 121 5.17 20.01 0.73
CA SER A 121 4.58 20.53 1.95
C SER A 121 4.17 19.37 2.86
N ILE A 122 4.83 19.25 4.01
CA ILE A 122 4.49 18.26 5.05
C ILE A 122 3.74 18.97 6.17
N LYS A 123 2.52 18.54 6.50
CA LYS A 123 1.68 19.18 7.53
C LYS A 123 1.20 18.15 8.55
N TRP A 124 1.05 18.60 9.78
CA TRP A 124 0.38 17.88 10.87
C TRP A 124 -0.48 18.87 11.66
N LYS A 125 -1.17 18.39 12.70
CA LYS A 125 -2.19 19.15 13.42
C LYS A 125 -1.72 20.53 13.92
N THR A 126 -0.47 20.64 14.36
CA THR A 126 0.06 21.84 15.04
C THR A 126 1.19 22.53 14.27
N GLY A 127 1.61 22.01 13.12
CA GLY A 127 2.76 22.53 12.41
C GLY A 127 2.95 21.95 11.01
N GLY A 128 4.07 22.32 10.40
CA GLY A 128 4.44 21.86 9.07
C GLY A 128 5.90 22.16 8.75
N CYS A 129 6.44 21.46 7.77
CA CYS A 129 7.75 21.72 7.19
C CYS A 129 7.73 21.45 5.68
N MET A 130 8.88 21.60 5.03
CA MET A 130 9.05 21.29 3.61
C MET A 130 10.23 20.35 3.41
N SER A 131 10.14 19.48 2.40
CA SER A 131 11.29 18.65 2.00
C SER A 131 12.38 19.48 1.31
N ASP A 132 13.63 19.06 1.49
CA ASP A 132 14.79 19.66 0.84
C ASP A 132 15.04 19.13 -0.59
N GLY A 133 16.19 19.47 -1.18
CA GLY A 133 16.54 19.05 -2.55
C GLY A 133 16.73 17.55 -2.73
N GLU A 134 16.99 16.80 -1.65
CA GLU A 134 17.13 15.34 -1.64
C GLU A 134 15.83 14.66 -1.16
N GLY A 135 14.74 15.43 -1.06
CA GLY A 135 13.45 14.98 -0.58
C GLY A 135 13.41 14.67 0.92
N ALA A 136 14.46 15.04 1.67
CA ALA A 136 14.52 14.78 3.10
C ALA A 136 13.74 15.84 3.88
N PHE A 137 13.13 15.44 5.00
CA PHE A 137 12.48 16.36 5.93
C PHE A 137 12.70 15.92 7.38
N GLU A 138 12.61 16.90 8.27
CA GLU A 138 12.80 16.75 9.70
C GLU A 138 11.84 17.70 10.43
N ALA A 139 11.12 17.20 11.43
CA ALA A 139 10.10 17.95 12.14
C ALA A 139 9.97 17.53 13.61
N LEU A 140 9.91 18.55 14.47
CA LEU A 140 9.56 18.41 15.88
C LEU A 140 8.04 18.50 16.02
N LEU A 141 7.45 17.47 16.60
CA LEU A 141 6.03 17.42 16.89
C LEU A 141 5.83 18.03 18.27
N GLU A 142 5.48 19.32 18.31
CA GLU A 142 5.07 19.97 19.54
C GLU A 142 3.72 19.41 19.99
N ASP A 143 3.65 18.96 21.25
CA ASP A 143 2.40 18.55 21.86
C ASP A 143 1.47 19.75 21.94
N ALA A 144 0.25 19.62 21.41
CA ALA A 144 -0.82 20.52 21.76
C ALA A 144 -0.94 20.52 23.28
N GLU A 145 -0.83 21.70 23.90
CA GLU A 145 -1.00 21.88 25.34
C GLU A 145 -2.29 21.17 25.76
N THR A 146 -2.15 20.10 26.55
CA THR A 146 -3.27 19.67 27.36
C THR A 146 -3.42 20.74 28.42
N ASP A 147 -4.37 21.66 28.23
CA ASP A 147 -5.00 22.35 29.35
C ASP A 147 -5.46 21.27 30.32
N VAL A 148 -4.64 20.98 31.32
CA VAL A 148 -5.03 20.13 32.44
C VAL A 148 -5.94 21.01 33.29
N PRO A 149 -7.27 20.82 33.30
CA PRO A 149 -8.09 21.46 34.31
C PRO A 149 -7.54 21.04 35.68
N GLU A 150 -7.39 21.99 36.58
CA GLU A 150 -6.86 21.83 37.96
C GLU A 150 -7.64 20.80 38.81
N ASP A 151 -8.70 20.21 38.27
CA ASP A 151 -9.52 19.20 38.94
C ASP A 151 -9.19 17.82 38.38
N GLY A 152 -8.45 17.03 39.16
CA GLY A 152 -7.75 15.78 38.81
C GLY A 152 -8.63 14.61 38.35
N SER A 153 -9.42 14.82 37.30
CA SER A 153 -10.00 13.77 36.47
C SER A 153 -8.98 13.34 35.41
N GLN A 154 -8.85 12.03 35.24
CA GLN A 154 -7.76 11.35 34.57
C GLN A 154 -7.42 11.93 33.19
N ALA A 155 -6.12 12.08 32.97
CA ALA A 155 -5.44 12.50 31.76
C ALA A 155 -6.14 12.05 30.47
N SER A 156 -6.50 13.04 29.66
CA SER A 156 -6.79 12.86 28.23
C SER A 156 -5.60 12.11 27.62
N ALA A 157 -5.83 10.90 27.13
CA ALA A 157 -4.81 10.08 26.50
C ALA A 157 -4.21 10.87 25.32
N SER A 158 -2.98 11.36 25.49
CA SER A 158 -2.21 11.93 24.37
C SER A 158 -2.26 10.90 23.25
N SER A 159 -2.88 11.22 22.13
CA SER A 159 -3.00 10.29 21.01
C SER A 159 -1.59 9.82 20.68
N SER A 160 -1.32 8.52 20.80
CA SER A 160 0.00 7.93 20.54
C SER A 160 0.42 8.00 19.07
N TRP A 161 -0.36 8.72 18.26
CA TRP A 161 -0.26 8.80 16.82
C TRP A 161 -0.62 10.21 16.33
N SER A 162 -0.07 10.58 15.18
CA SER A 162 -0.46 11.76 14.40
C SER A 162 -0.67 11.36 12.95
N CYS A 163 -1.63 12.01 12.29
CA CYS A 163 -1.70 12.01 10.83
C CYS A 163 -0.72 13.08 10.31
N VAL A 164 0.03 12.76 9.28
CA VAL A 164 0.95 13.67 8.59
C VAL A 164 0.59 13.66 7.12
N SER A 165 0.21 14.82 6.58
CA SER A 165 -0.15 14.98 5.17
C SER A 165 1.02 15.51 4.36
N PHE A 166 1.04 15.12 3.09
CA PHE A 166 2.09 15.41 2.13
C PHE A 166 1.44 15.93 0.84
N GLU A 167 1.77 17.16 0.45
CA GLU A 167 1.22 17.84 -0.71
C GLU A 167 2.36 18.35 -1.60
N CYS A 168 2.27 18.10 -2.91
CA CYS A 168 3.21 18.60 -3.90
C CYS A 168 2.47 18.90 -5.21
N GLU A 169 2.79 20.01 -5.87
CA GLU A 169 2.15 20.39 -7.13
C GLU A 169 2.38 19.32 -8.20
N GLY A 170 1.30 18.90 -8.87
CA GLY A 170 1.36 17.84 -9.89
C GLY A 170 1.33 16.41 -9.33
N PHE A 171 1.18 16.25 -8.02
CA PHE A 171 1.02 14.97 -7.35
C PHE A 171 -0.30 14.91 -6.59
N ALA A 172 -0.85 13.70 -6.46
CA ALA A 172 -1.94 13.45 -5.54
C ALA A 172 -1.42 13.56 -4.10
N PRO A 173 -2.12 14.29 -3.21
CA PRO A 173 -1.79 14.33 -1.80
C PRO A 173 -1.93 12.93 -1.18
N THR A 174 -1.16 12.69 -0.14
CA THR A 174 -1.28 11.48 0.67
C THR A 174 -1.07 11.80 2.13
N SER A 175 -1.54 10.92 3.00
CA SER A 175 -1.41 11.06 4.43
C SER A 175 -0.99 9.74 5.06
N VAL A 176 -0.09 9.82 6.04
CA VAL A 176 0.44 8.66 6.74
C VAL A 176 0.22 8.84 8.24
N ARG A 177 -0.18 7.74 8.89
CA ARG A 177 -0.28 7.68 10.34
C ARG A 177 1.07 7.30 10.94
N THR A 178 1.62 8.17 11.77
CA THR A 178 2.89 7.91 12.47
C THR A 178 2.67 7.80 13.97
N SER A 179 3.46 6.97 14.65
CA SER A 179 3.44 6.87 16.11
C SER A 179 4.35 7.92 16.73
N LEU A 180 3.85 8.62 17.75
CA LEU A 180 4.59 9.65 18.49
C LEU A 180 5.46 9.07 19.63
N ALA A 181 5.48 7.74 19.79
CA ALA A 181 6.16 7.07 20.90
C ALA A 181 7.67 6.91 20.69
N SER A 182 8.17 7.06 19.47
CA SER A 182 9.58 6.87 19.10
C SER A 182 9.96 7.75 17.93
N VAL A 183 11.25 8.08 17.79
CA VAL A 183 11.78 8.70 16.56
C VAL A 183 11.58 7.70 15.40
N GLN A 184 10.82 8.09 14.39
CA GLN A 184 10.57 7.27 13.20
C GLN A 184 11.12 7.98 11.97
N SER A 185 11.92 7.26 11.18
CA SER A 185 12.21 7.61 9.80
C SER A 185 11.13 6.99 8.92
N ILE A 186 10.39 7.82 8.19
CA ILE A 186 9.37 7.35 7.24
C ILE A 186 9.76 7.66 5.81
N THR A 187 9.45 6.74 4.89
CA THR A 187 9.57 6.99 3.45
C THR A 187 8.17 7.07 2.87
N VAL A 188 7.88 8.15 2.15
CA VAL A 188 6.56 8.40 1.56
C VAL A 188 6.71 8.60 0.07
N ALA A 189 5.97 7.82 -0.72
CA ALA A 189 5.95 7.97 -2.17
C ALA A 189 4.70 8.77 -2.59
N LEU A 190 4.90 9.88 -3.30
CA LEU A 190 3.82 10.65 -3.92
C LEU A 190 3.59 10.18 -5.35
N ARG A 191 2.33 10.06 -5.71
CA ARG A 191 1.91 9.64 -7.05
C ARG A 191 1.60 10.85 -7.90
N LYS A 192 2.17 10.91 -9.11
CA LYS A 192 1.85 11.96 -10.08
C LYS A 192 0.36 11.90 -10.44
N LEU A 193 -0.21 13.05 -10.78
CA LEU A 193 -1.54 13.08 -11.39
C LEU A 193 -1.48 12.33 -12.72
N SER A 194 -2.36 11.33 -12.89
CA SER A 194 -2.35 10.48 -14.07
C SER A 194 -3.17 11.09 -15.21
N ALA A 195 -4.18 11.90 -14.88
CA ALA A 195 -4.95 12.67 -15.85
C ALA A 195 -5.57 13.93 -15.20
N ALA A 196 -5.86 14.93 -16.03
CA ALA A 196 -6.65 16.10 -15.63
C ALA A 196 -7.45 16.65 -16.82
N SER A 197 -8.60 17.24 -16.55
CA SER A 197 -9.39 17.97 -17.55
C SER A 197 -10.07 19.19 -16.95
N THR A 198 -10.08 20.28 -17.69
CA THR A 198 -10.90 21.46 -17.37
C THR A 198 -12.29 21.30 -17.98
N MET A 199 -13.32 21.62 -17.20
CA MET A 199 -14.73 21.42 -17.59
C MET A 199 -15.64 22.53 -17.02
N ASP A 200 -16.77 22.75 -17.69
CA ASP A 200 -17.84 23.65 -17.23
C ASP A 200 -18.79 22.86 -16.31
N MET A 201 -18.99 23.36 -15.08
CA MET A 201 -19.85 22.70 -14.09
C MET A 201 -21.34 22.71 -14.44
N SER A 202 -21.77 23.45 -15.46
CA SER A 202 -23.14 23.34 -16.00
C SER A 202 -23.32 22.14 -16.95
N GLU A 203 -22.24 21.57 -17.48
CA GLU A 203 -22.26 20.41 -18.38
C GLU A 203 -21.70 19.13 -17.73
N GLY A 204 -20.75 19.29 -16.80
CA GLY A 204 -19.99 18.18 -16.23
C GLY A 204 -18.92 17.66 -17.19
N GLY A 205 -18.45 16.43 -16.96
CA GLY A 205 -17.43 15.83 -17.82
C GLY A 205 -16.88 14.50 -17.32
N MET A 206 -15.82 14.04 -17.98
CA MET A 206 -15.11 12.82 -17.63
C MET A 206 -13.60 13.06 -17.69
N VAL A 207 -12.88 12.51 -16.73
CA VAL A 207 -11.41 12.42 -16.73
C VAL A 207 -11.04 10.94 -16.79
N MET A 208 -10.24 10.55 -17.77
CA MET A 208 -9.80 9.16 -17.95
C MET A 208 -8.28 9.09 -17.85
N ASP A 209 -7.79 8.16 -17.04
CA ASP A 209 -6.39 7.80 -17.00
C ASP A 209 -6.02 7.00 -18.27
N PRO A 210 -5.13 7.51 -19.13
CA PRO A 210 -4.80 6.84 -20.38
C PRO A 210 -4.03 5.52 -20.18
N ALA A 211 -3.39 5.31 -19.02
CA ALA A 211 -2.60 4.12 -18.76
C ALA A 211 -3.48 2.92 -18.37
N SER A 212 -4.39 3.09 -17.40
CA SER A 212 -5.28 2.02 -16.94
C SER A 212 -6.61 1.95 -17.69
N GLY A 213 -7.06 3.05 -18.29
CA GLY A 213 -8.44 3.18 -18.79
C GLY A 213 -9.46 3.50 -17.71
N SER A 214 -9.06 3.58 -16.44
CA SER A 214 -9.92 3.99 -15.33
C SER A 214 -10.37 5.44 -15.51
N SER A 215 -11.56 5.79 -15.04
CA SER A 215 -12.12 7.13 -15.24
C SER A 215 -13.00 7.59 -14.10
N VAL A 216 -13.13 8.91 -13.97
CA VAL A 216 -14.14 9.56 -13.13
C VAL A 216 -15.07 10.39 -14.00
N THR A 217 -16.37 10.20 -13.83
CA THR A 217 -17.42 11.03 -14.43
C THR A 217 -17.99 11.97 -13.38
N VAL A 218 -17.99 13.26 -13.71
CA VAL A 218 -18.42 14.37 -12.86
C VAL A 218 -19.72 14.93 -13.44
N PRO A 219 -20.87 14.78 -12.75
CA PRO A 219 -22.12 15.36 -13.20
C PRO A 219 -22.13 16.90 -13.19
N PRO A 220 -23.06 17.56 -13.89
CA PRO A 220 -23.32 18.97 -13.69
C PRO A 220 -23.63 19.30 -12.23
N HIS A 221 -23.21 20.46 -11.76
CA HIS A 221 -23.54 21.03 -10.45
C HIS A 221 -23.15 20.14 -9.24
N SER A 222 -22.19 19.22 -9.43
CA SER A 222 -21.75 18.30 -8.38
C SER A 222 -20.61 18.83 -7.51
N LEU A 223 -20.13 20.04 -7.76
CA LEU A 223 -19.01 20.65 -7.05
C LEU A 223 -19.40 22.01 -6.46
N VAL A 224 -18.94 22.26 -5.23
CA VAL A 224 -19.14 23.49 -4.46
C VAL A 224 -17.82 23.93 -3.82
N TYR A 225 -17.74 25.19 -3.41
CA TYR A 225 -16.68 25.62 -2.49
C TYR A 225 -16.96 25.07 -1.08
N ALA A 226 -15.96 25.08 -0.19
CA ALA A 226 -16.09 24.58 1.19
C ALA A 226 -17.15 25.32 2.03
N ASP A 227 -17.58 26.53 1.63
CA ASP A 227 -18.69 27.24 2.26
C ASP A 227 -20.08 26.86 1.70
N GLY A 228 -20.13 25.90 0.78
CA GLY A 228 -21.33 25.42 0.09
C GLY A 228 -21.77 26.28 -1.10
N SER A 229 -21.04 27.36 -1.43
CA SER A 229 -21.41 28.20 -2.56
C SER A 229 -21.16 27.51 -3.91
N PRO A 230 -22.01 27.74 -4.93
CA PRO A 230 -21.90 27.07 -6.22
C PRO A 230 -20.73 27.60 -7.04
N VAL A 231 -20.05 26.69 -7.73
CA VAL A 231 -18.97 27.05 -8.66
C VAL A 231 -19.55 27.51 -10.00
N THR A 232 -19.05 28.63 -10.51
CA THR A 232 -19.56 29.27 -11.75
C THR A 232 -18.51 29.40 -12.85
N GLY A 233 -17.24 29.12 -12.52
CA GLY A 233 -16.12 29.16 -13.45
C GLY A 233 -15.68 27.79 -13.95
N PRO A 234 -14.71 27.74 -14.88
CA PRO A 234 -14.11 26.48 -15.29
C PRO A 234 -13.41 25.80 -14.11
N VAL A 235 -13.58 24.49 -14.01
CA VAL A 235 -13.00 23.65 -12.96
C VAL A 235 -12.04 22.66 -13.58
N THR A 236 -10.85 22.53 -13.01
CA THR A 236 -9.90 21.47 -13.36
C THR A 236 -10.09 20.31 -12.41
N VAL A 237 -10.57 19.19 -12.93
CA VAL A 237 -10.66 17.91 -12.20
C VAL A 237 -9.43 17.09 -12.55
N SER A 238 -8.78 16.55 -11.52
CA SER A 238 -7.58 15.73 -11.61
C SER A 238 -7.83 14.34 -11.03
N LEU A 239 -7.20 13.35 -11.63
CA LEU A 239 -7.30 11.94 -11.29
C LEU A 239 -5.89 11.38 -11.10
N SER A 240 -5.71 10.52 -10.09
CA SER A 240 -4.51 9.71 -9.92
C SER A 240 -4.92 8.31 -9.49
N VAL A 241 -4.65 7.31 -10.34
CA VAL A 241 -5.10 5.92 -10.15
C VAL A 241 -4.05 5.11 -9.41
N ILE A 242 -4.50 4.31 -8.45
CA ILE A 242 -3.71 3.30 -7.74
C ILE A 242 -3.96 1.94 -8.40
N ASP A 243 -3.00 1.47 -9.18
CA ASP A 243 -2.96 0.10 -9.69
C ASP A 243 -2.59 -0.85 -8.54
N ALA A 244 -3.49 -1.79 -8.21
CA ALA A 244 -3.27 -2.79 -7.18
C ALA A 244 -2.36 -3.96 -7.61
N THR A 245 -1.93 -3.99 -8.87
CA THR A 245 -1.00 -5.00 -9.38
C THR A 245 0.45 -4.54 -9.39
N ASP A 246 0.68 -3.23 -9.24
CA ASP A 246 2.01 -2.64 -9.11
C ASP A 246 2.34 -2.35 -7.63
N PRO A 247 3.35 -3.01 -7.05
CA PRO A 247 3.76 -2.78 -5.67
C PRO A 247 4.14 -1.32 -5.35
N ALA A 248 4.76 -0.59 -6.29
CA ALA A 248 5.14 0.80 -6.06
C ALA A 248 3.91 1.72 -6.00
N SER A 249 2.96 1.49 -6.90
CA SER A 249 1.64 2.12 -6.86
C SER A 249 0.88 1.79 -5.56
N LEU A 250 0.83 0.53 -5.13
CA LEU A 250 0.19 0.16 -3.87
C LEU A 250 0.86 0.80 -2.64
N ALA A 251 2.19 0.89 -2.62
CA ALA A 251 2.94 1.47 -1.51
C ALA A 251 2.68 2.98 -1.32
N SER A 252 2.11 3.66 -2.32
CA SER A 252 1.68 5.06 -2.25
C SER A 252 0.19 5.21 -1.92
N MET A 253 -0.46 4.15 -1.43
CA MET A 253 -1.81 4.22 -0.89
C MET A 253 -1.81 4.99 0.45
N PRO A 254 -2.79 5.87 0.71
CA PRO A 254 -2.89 6.55 2.00
C PRO A 254 -3.05 5.60 3.18
N GLY A 255 -2.45 5.97 4.31
CA GLY A 255 -2.52 5.22 5.57
C GLY A 255 -1.77 3.89 5.54
N ASP A 256 -2.28 2.92 6.31
CA ASP A 256 -1.69 1.59 6.51
C ASP A 256 -2.69 0.46 6.15
N PHE A 257 -3.67 0.75 5.30
CA PHE A 257 -4.80 -0.12 4.94
C PHE A 257 -5.76 -0.45 6.10
N SER A 258 -5.57 0.15 7.30
CA SER A 258 -6.55 0.00 8.37
C SER A 258 -7.85 0.75 8.06
N ALA A 259 -8.97 0.09 8.34
CA ALA A 259 -10.30 0.58 8.02
C ALA A 259 -11.26 0.46 9.20
N VAL A 260 -12.39 1.16 9.10
CA VAL A 260 -13.55 1.05 9.97
C VAL A 260 -14.75 0.56 9.15
N GLY A 261 -15.18 -0.68 9.40
CA GLY A 261 -16.29 -1.30 8.68
C GLY A 261 -17.67 -0.85 9.15
N ALA A 262 -18.72 -1.49 8.63
CA ALA A 262 -20.12 -1.08 8.78
C ALA A 262 -20.62 -1.03 10.24
N ASP A 263 -20.07 -1.85 11.12
CA ASP A 263 -20.47 -1.89 12.54
C ASP A 263 -19.50 -1.14 13.48
N GLY A 264 -18.52 -0.44 12.89
CA GLY A 264 -17.41 0.19 13.62
C GLY A 264 -16.23 -0.75 13.87
N GLU A 265 -16.26 -1.99 13.36
CA GLU A 265 -15.15 -2.93 13.47
C GLU A 265 -13.88 -2.39 12.80
N SER A 266 -12.72 -2.71 13.38
CA SER A 266 -11.45 -2.46 12.70
C SER A 266 -11.14 -3.63 11.77
N VAL A 267 -10.99 -3.34 10.48
CA VAL A 267 -10.61 -4.31 9.44
C VAL A 267 -9.33 -3.87 8.73
N MET A 268 -8.75 -4.80 7.96
CA MET A 268 -7.60 -4.53 7.10
C MET A 268 -8.03 -4.74 5.66
N LEU A 269 -7.75 -3.78 4.79
CA LEU A 269 -8.17 -3.84 3.39
C LEU A 269 -7.17 -4.64 2.54
N GLU A 270 -7.72 -5.49 1.67
CA GLU A 270 -7.04 -5.96 0.46
C GLU A 270 -7.60 -5.14 -0.71
N SER A 271 -6.76 -4.35 -1.38
CA SER A 271 -7.22 -3.43 -2.42
C SER A 271 -7.29 -4.10 -3.80
N LEU A 272 -8.34 -3.79 -4.55
CA LEU A 272 -8.45 -4.06 -5.98
C LEU A 272 -8.00 -2.87 -6.84
N GLY A 273 -7.69 -1.74 -6.22
CA GLY A 273 -7.36 -0.47 -6.84
C GLY A 273 -8.01 0.66 -6.06
N ALA A 274 -7.57 1.88 -6.33
CA ALA A 274 -8.19 3.10 -5.80
C ALA A 274 -7.89 4.27 -6.73
N ALA A 275 -8.47 5.42 -6.44
CA ALA A 275 -8.10 6.66 -7.10
C ALA A 275 -8.17 7.83 -6.13
N TRP A 276 -7.27 8.79 -6.31
CA TRP A 276 -7.44 10.13 -5.79
C TRP A 276 -8.12 11.00 -6.85
N ILE A 277 -9.13 11.75 -6.45
CA ILE A 277 -9.85 12.71 -7.29
C ILE A 277 -9.81 14.05 -6.58
N GLY A 278 -9.35 15.09 -7.28
CA GLY A 278 -9.37 16.46 -6.77
C GLY A 278 -9.91 17.42 -7.81
N ALA A 279 -10.51 18.51 -7.34
CA ALA A 279 -11.04 19.56 -8.20
C ALA A 279 -10.63 20.93 -7.68
N VAL A 280 -10.18 21.79 -8.60
CA VAL A 280 -9.81 23.17 -8.29
C VAL A 280 -10.41 24.14 -9.29
N ASP A 281 -10.69 25.36 -8.83
CA ASP A 281 -11.06 26.46 -9.73
C ASP A 281 -9.84 27.05 -10.46
N ALA A 282 -10.07 28.08 -11.28
CA ALA A 282 -9.01 28.75 -12.04
C ALA A 282 -7.94 29.47 -11.18
N LYS A 283 -8.20 29.69 -9.88
CA LYS A 283 -7.26 30.28 -8.92
C LYS A 283 -6.53 29.22 -8.09
N GLY A 284 -6.85 27.94 -8.30
CA GLY A 284 -6.31 26.83 -7.49
C GLY A 284 -7.04 26.63 -6.18
N GLU A 285 -8.23 27.23 -5.99
CA GLU A 285 -9.05 26.99 -4.80
C GLU A 285 -9.71 25.61 -4.90
N ALA A 286 -9.54 24.78 -3.85
CA ALA A 286 -10.07 23.43 -3.80
C ALA A 286 -11.60 23.42 -3.69
N LEU A 287 -12.22 22.42 -4.31
CA LEU A 287 -13.66 22.25 -4.37
C LEU A 287 -14.05 20.91 -3.73
N GLU A 288 -15.26 20.88 -3.19
CA GLU A 288 -15.86 19.72 -2.52
C GLU A 288 -17.04 19.17 -3.32
N VAL A 289 -17.34 17.88 -3.11
CA VAL A 289 -18.53 17.27 -3.69
C VAL A 289 -19.77 17.83 -3.01
N CYS A 290 -20.71 18.32 -3.79
CA CYS A 290 -21.99 18.83 -3.29
C CYS A 290 -22.81 17.68 -2.67
N GLU A 291 -23.17 17.80 -1.38
CA GLU A 291 -23.93 16.79 -0.64
C GLU A 291 -25.29 16.47 -1.30
N ASP A 292 -25.92 17.46 -1.94
CA ASP A 292 -27.21 17.30 -2.63
C ASP A 292 -27.08 16.73 -4.07
N SER A 293 -25.86 16.44 -4.52
CA SER A 293 -25.60 15.88 -5.85
C SER A 293 -25.61 14.36 -5.84
N PRO A 294 -25.78 13.69 -7.00
CA PRO A 294 -25.64 12.24 -7.10
C PRO A 294 -24.20 11.72 -6.89
N GLY A 295 -23.24 12.60 -6.57
CA GLY A 295 -21.83 12.25 -6.43
C GLY A 295 -21.13 12.00 -7.77
N PHE A 296 -19.92 11.45 -7.72
CA PHE A 296 -19.17 11.08 -8.92
C PHE A 296 -19.35 9.60 -9.25
N THR A 297 -19.18 9.25 -10.52
CA THR A 297 -19.06 7.84 -10.93
C THR A 297 -17.60 7.52 -11.20
N LEU A 298 -17.03 6.62 -10.39
CA LEU A 298 -15.67 6.12 -10.55
C LEU A 298 -15.70 4.73 -11.20
N ASP A 299 -15.01 4.58 -12.33
CA ASP A 299 -14.79 3.32 -13.02
C ASP A 299 -13.31 2.94 -12.90
N ILE A 300 -13.00 1.92 -12.08
CA ILE A 300 -11.63 1.44 -11.88
C ILE A 300 -11.41 0.18 -12.71
N HIS A 301 -10.48 0.25 -13.66
CA HIS A 301 -10.07 -0.88 -14.47
C HIS A 301 -8.89 -1.55 -13.79
N THR A 302 -9.11 -2.77 -13.28
CA THR A 302 -8.09 -3.52 -12.56
C THR A 302 -7.94 -4.94 -13.09
N THR A 303 -6.70 -5.41 -13.13
CA THR A 303 -6.40 -6.83 -13.39
C THR A 303 -6.06 -7.60 -12.12
N ALA A 304 -6.09 -6.94 -10.96
CA ALA A 304 -5.86 -7.56 -9.67
C ALA A 304 -6.82 -8.74 -9.47
N ARG A 305 -6.27 -9.85 -8.99
CA ARG A 305 -7.03 -11.09 -8.80
C ARG A 305 -7.59 -11.11 -7.39
N ALA A 306 -8.89 -10.85 -7.22
CA ALA A 306 -9.59 -11.18 -5.98
C ALA A 306 -10.16 -12.60 -6.04
N ASN A 307 -10.00 -13.34 -4.94
CA ASN A 307 -10.71 -14.59 -4.74
C ASN A 307 -11.95 -14.33 -3.87
N ALA A 308 -13.03 -13.84 -4.49
CA ALA A 308 -14.28 -13.51 -3.79
C ALA A 308 -14.83 -14.70 -2.97
N ALA A 309 -14.64 -15.94 -3.45
CA ALA A 309 -15.06 -17.14 -2.72
C ALA A 309 -14.23 -17.41 -1.44
N LYS A 310 -12.97 -16.97 -1.40
CA LYS A 310 -12.11 -17.02 -0.21
C LYS A 310 -12.38 -15.84 0.73
N LEU A 311 -12.59 -14.65 0.17
CA LEU A 311 -12.86 -13.43 0.93
C LEU A 311 -14.24 -13.47 1.59
N GLY A 312 -15.21 -14.20 1.01
CA GLY A 312 -16.55 -14.33 1.55
C GLY A 312 -17.38 -13.04 1.46
N VAL A 313 -16.82 -11.99 0.84
CA VAL A 313 -17.42 -10.67 0.63
C VAL A 313 -17.27 -10.26 -0.83
N THR A 314 -18.23 -9.49 -1.33
CA THR A 314 -18.13 -8.77 -2.60
C THR A 314 -17.16 -7.60 -2.47
N PRO A 315 -16.60 -7.08 -3.57
CA PRO A 315 -15.86 -5.82 -3.55
C PRO A 315 -16.72 -4.69 -2.96
N GLU A 316 -16.08 -3.87 -2.14
CA GLU A 316 -16.67 -2.75 -1.42
C GLU A 316 -15.94 -1.46 -1.80
N MET A 317 -16.63 -0.32 -1.69
CA MET A 317 -16.04 0.99 -1.90
C MET A 317 -15.71 1.63 -0.56
N TRP A 318 -14.52 2.23 -0.49
CA TRP A 318 -13.99 2.85 0.72
C TRP A 318 -13.48 4.25 0.39
N SER A 319 -13.64 5.19 1.33
CA SER A 319 -13.03 6.51 1.29
C SER A 319 -11.96 6.61 2.38
N PHE A 320 -10.90 7.40 2.15
CA PHE A 320 -9.87 7.61 3.16
C PHE A 320 -10.21 8.86 3.98
N ASP A 321 -10.31 8.70 5.30
CA ASP A 321 -10.50 9.81 6.22
C ASP A 321 -9.15 10.30 6.77
N GLU A 322 -8.72 11.46 6.29
CA GLU A 322 -7.45 12.08 6.68
C GLU A 322 -7.40 12.44 8.17
N ALA A 323 -8.56 12.70 8.81
CA ALA A 323 -8.59 13.07 10.22
C ALA A 323 -8.24 11.88 11.13
N SER A 324 -8.79 10.70 10.84
CA SER A 324 -8.46 9.47 11.58
C SER A 324 -7.24 8.73 11.02
N GLY A 325 -6.86 9.01 9.78
CA GLY A 325 -5.86 8.25 9.03
C GLY A 325 -6.31 6.83 8.71
N LYS A 326 -7.62 6.59 8.63
CA LYS A 326 -8.23 5.27 8.37
C LYS A 326 -9.18 5.34 7.19
N TRP A 327 -9.38 4.19 6.55
CA TRP A 327 -10.41 4.02 5.52
C TRP A 327 -11.79 3.82 6.16
N GLN A 328 -12.84 4.34 5.53
CA GLN A 328 -14.24 4.22 5.95
C GLN A 328 -15.06 3.58 4.84
N LEU A 329 -15.95 2.66 5.22
CA LEU A 329 -16.81 1.96 4.27
C LEU A 329 -17.88 2.91 3.73
N GLU A 330 -17.98 3.01 2.40
CA GLU A 330 -19.00 3.80 1.71
C GLU A 330 -20.11 2.91 1.15
N VAL A 331 -19.74 1.81 0.47
CA VAL A 331 -20.68 0.93 -0.23
C VAL A 331 -20.27 -0.53 -0.08
N SER A 332 -21.15 -1.36 0.46
CA SER A 332 -20.88 -2.79 0.73
C SER A 332 -21.17 -3.73 -0.46
N ASP A 333 -21.94 -3.28 -1.45
CA ASP A 333 -22.41 -4.09 -2.58
C ASP A 333 -22.07 -3.43 -3.92
N MET A 334 -20.82 -3.51 -4.37
CA MET A 334 -20.43 -3.00 -5.69
C MET A 334 -20.84 -3.96 -6.82
N ALA A 335 -21.30 -3.39 -7.94
CA ALA A 335 -21.51 -4.15 -9.16
C ALA A 335 -20.16 -4.49 -9.81
N ILE A 336 -19.91 -5.78 -10.04
CA ILE A 336 -18.79 -6.26 -10.86
C ILE A 336 -19.34 -6.52 -12.26
N ASN A 337 -18.85 -5.80 -13.26
CA ASN A 337 -19.20 -5.99 -14.67
C ASN A 337 -18.11 -6.73 -15.43
#